data_AF-A0A150FVF9-F1
#
_entry.id   AF-A0A150FVF9-F1
#
_cell.length_a   1.000
_cell.length_b   1.000
_cell.length_c   1.000
_cell.angle_alpha   90.00
_cell.angle_beta   90.00
_cell.angle_gamma   90.00
#
_symmetry.space_group_name_H-M   'P 1'
#
loop_
_entity.id
_entity.type
_entity.pdbx_description
1 polymer ?
#
loop_
_entity_poly.entity_id
_entity_poly.type
_entity_poly.pdbx_seq_one_letter_code
_entity_poly.pdbx_strand_id
1 'polypeptide(L)'
;MAIRLVRFAAQAILERMDAAMCGTIAEQYGYRPAVTWGSTPQAIRTLAGANNCDAKVCAYMNQRYGVKPGVTYGSLPADWYSSYANANCHNIILGCPAVPGYLSTPAVDHNFDDIANAGSAAAAATACNGNSNCWGYNAAGWTKTSGVPTSEVAGACFRTKLSSCPSVDGFKVYSNIVVVGYDISLTPITSVQDGAAKCTSDPSCQSFNLNVVASPASGSLKTIGYSAALATTSANMCFYVKPDCVKPSGCCASVTAVAFAATASAQPYAALTTATASAQPYAALTTATVTTVAASSP
;
A
#
# COMPACT_ATOMS: atom_id res chain seq x y z
N MET A 1 -19.15 0.85 33.33
CA MET A 1 -17.79 0.51 32.84
C MET A 1 -17.70 -0.86 32.14
N ALA A 2 -18.82 -1.57 31.88
CA ALA A 2 -18.82 -2.90 31.24
C ALA A 2 -19.13 -2.90 29.72
N ILE A 3 -19.69 -1.81 29.17
CA ILE A 3 -20.17 -1.76 27.77
C ILE A 3 -19.05 -1.51 26.75
N ARG A 4 -17.90 -0.93 27.16
CA ARG A 4 -16.76 -0.69 26.25
C ARG A 4 -15.90 -1.93 26.00
N LEU A 5 -15.89 -2.92 26.90
CA LEU A 5 -15.09 -4.14 26.71
C LEU A 5 -15.72 -5.08 25.65
N VAL A 6 -17.05 -5.10 25.55
CA VAL A 6 -17.77 -6.00 24.62
C VAL A 6 -17.57 -5.60 23.14
N ARG A 7 -17.41 -4.30 22.84
CA ARG A 7 -17.11 -3.85 21.47
C ARG A 7 -15.72 -4.26 20.98
N PHE A 8 -14.71 -4.30 21.86
CA PHE A 8 -13.37 -4.75 21.45
C PHE A 8 -13.29 -6.26 21.21
N ALA A 9 -14.08 -7.07 21.93
CA ALA A 9 -14.15 -8.51 21.70
C ALA A 9 -14.98 -8.89 20.46
N ALA A 10 -16.05 -8.13 20.17
CA ALA A 10 -16.89 -8.36 18.99
C ALA A 10 -16.24 -7.91 17.66
N GLN A 11 -15.37 -6.90 17.68
CA GLN A 11 -14.70 -6.41 16.46
C GLN A 11 -13.61 -7.37 15.94
N ALA A 12 -13.04 -8.22 16.80
CA ALA A 12 -11.99 -9.17 16.42
C ALA A 12 -12.47 -10.34 15.53
N ILE A 13 -13.78 -10.51 15.37
CA ILE A 13 -14.38 -11.61 14.58
C ILE A 13 -14.54 -11.24 13.09
N LEU A 14 -14.42 -9.95 12.71
CA LEU A 14 -14.75 -9.48 11.35
C LEU A 14 -13.56 -9.07 10.47
N GLU A 15 -12.34 -8.95 11.00
CA GLU A 15 -11.16 -8.59 10.20
C GLU A 15 -10.16 -9.74 10.16
N ARG A 16 -10.42 -10.71 9.28
CA ARG A 16 -9.44 -11.73 8.93
C ARG A 16 -8.30 -11.08 8.15
N MET A 17 -7.08 -11.17 8.68
CA MET A 17 -5.91 -10.56 8.07
C MET A 17 -5.25 -11.51 7.08
N ASP A 18 -4.87 -10.99 5.91
CA ASP A 18 -4.03 -11.71 4.96
C ASP A 18 -2.53 -11.53 5.26
N ALA A 19 -1.67 -12.17 4.45
CA ALA A 19 -0.22 -12.04 4.60
C ALA A 19 0.28 -10.60 4.41
N ALA A 20 -0.35 -9.79 3.56
CA ALA A 20 0.05 -8.41 3.33
C ALA A 20 -0.25 -7.52 4.55
N MET A 21 -1.43 -7.68 5.17
CA MET A 21 -1.81 -6.94 6.38
C MET A 21 -0.87 -7.27 7.55
N CYS A 22 -0.63 -8.56 7.81
CA CYS A 22 0.28 -8.99 8.88
C CYS A 22 1.72 -8.51 8.63
N GLY A 23 2.20 -8.56 7.38
CA GLY A 23 3.51 -8.05 7.00
C GLY A 23 3.66 -6.53 7.15
N THR A 24 2.59 -5.77 6.86
CA THR A 24 2.57 -4.32 7.04
C THR A 24 2.68 -3.93 8.51
N ILE A 25 2.00 -4.65 9.41
CA ILE A 25 2.16 -4.47 10.87
C ILE A 25 3.61 -4.76 11.28
N ALA A 26 4.20 -5.84 10.75
CA ALA A 26 5.57 -6.24 11.02
C ALA A 26 6.59 -5.16 10.60
N GLU A 27 6.44 -4.57 9.42
CA GLU A 27 7.28 -3.43 8.99
C GLU A 27 7.03 -2.18 9.83
N GLN A 28 5.76 -1.78 9.99
CA GLN A 28 5.38 -0.51 10.62
C GLN A 28 5.85 -0.39 12.06
N TYR A 29 5.70 -1.45 12.85
CA TYR A 29 5.97 -1.41 14.29
C TYR A 29 7.29 -2.08 14.68
N GLY A 30 8.04 -2.61 13.70
CA GLY A 30 9.20 -3.45 13.98
C GLY A 30 8.82 -4.78 14.64
N TYR A 31 7.61 -5.28 14.37
CA TYR A 31 7.20 -6.61 14.81
C TYR A 31 7.97 -7.68 14.01
N ARG A 32 8.61 -8.59 14.74
CA ARG A 32 9.37 -9.73 14.20
C ARG A 32 8.82 -11.00 14.84
N PRO A 33 8.04 -11.81 14.10
CA PRO A 33 7.49 -13.08 14.59
C PRO A 33 8.52 -13.91 15.36
N ALA A 34 8.10 -14.50 16.48
CA ALA A 34 8.94 -15.30 17.36
C ALA A 34 10.26 -14.63 17.84
N VAL A 35 10.35 -13.29 17.81
CA VAL A 35 11.52 -12.53 18.27
C VAL A 35 11.11 -11.34 19.12
N THR A 36 10.36 -10.38 18.56
CA THR A 36 9.97 -9.16 19.29
C THR A 36 8.68 -8.58 18.74
N TRP A 37 7.89 -7.95 19.62
CA TRP A 37 6.74 -7.14 19.22
C TRP A 37 7.14 -5.72 18.80
N GLY A 38 8.41 -5.33 18.95
CA GLY A 38 8.86 -3.97 18.67
C GLY A 38 8.01 -2.93 19.42
N SER A 39 7.51 -1.96 18.68
CA SER A 39 6.62 -0.89 19.18
C SER A 39 5.12 -1.20 19.03
N THR A 40 4.74 -2.46 18.75
CA THR A 40 3.36 -2.83 18.42
C THR A 40 2.42 -2.58 19.61
N PRO A 41 1.36 -1.76 19.46
CA PRO A 41 0.40 -1.51 20.52
C PRO A 41 -0.33 -2.78 20.97
N GLN A 42 -0.69 -2.87 22.26
CA GLN A 42 -1.30 -4.08 22.83
C GLN A 42 -2.55 -4.56 22.07
N ALA A 43 -3.39 -3.62 21.60
CA ALA A 43 -4.57 -3.96 20.80
C ALA A 43 -4.20 -4.66 19.47
N ILE A 44 -3.12 -4.20 18.82
CA ILE A 44 -2.62 -4.80 17.57
C ILE A 44 -1.96 -6.15 17.85
N ARG A 45 -1.28 -6.32 19.00
CA ARG A 45 -0.74 -7.62 19.41
C ARG A 45 -1.85 -8.67 19.57
N THR A 46 -2.95 -8.30 20.22
CA THR A 46 -4.13 -9.17 20.36
C THR A 46 -4.73 -9.51 18.99
N LEU A 47 -4.89 -8.51 18.11
CA LEU A 47 -5.42 -8.73 16.76
C LEU A 47 -4.51 -9.63 15.91
N ALA A 48 -3.21 -9.39 15.92
CA ALA A 48 -2.21 -10.17 15.19
C ALA A 48 -2.14 -11.62 15.69
N GLY A 49 -2.22 -11.83 17.00
CA GLY A 49 -2.29 -13.17 17.59
C GLY A 49 -3.56 -13.91 17.19
N ALA A 50 -4.74 -13.25 17.24
CA ALA A 50 -6.01 -13.83 16.83
C ALA A 50 -6.08 -14.18 15.33
N ASN A 51 -5.22 -13.56 14.52
CA ASN A 51 -5.11 -13.78 13.09
C ASN A 51 -3.88 -14.62 12.69
N ASN A 52 -3.19 -15.25 13.64
CA ASN A 52 -2.01 -16.09 13.36
C ASN A 52 -0.96 -15.38 12.47
N CYS A 53 -0.71 -14.10 12.75
CA CYS A 53 0.14 -13.28 11.89
C CYS A 53 1.58 -13.79 11.79
N ASP A 54 2.10 -14.50 12.79
CA ASP A 54 3.45 -15.09 12.75
C ASP A 54 3.66 -15.94 11.48
N ALA A 55 2.71 -16.83 11.18
CA ALA A 55 2.76 -17.67 9.99
C ALA A 55 2.56 -16.85 8.70
N LYS A 56 1.65 -15.89 8.73
CA LYS A 56 1.30 -15.07 7.55
C LYS A 56 2.44 -14.12 7.17
N VAL A 57 3.22 -13.65 8.13
CA VAL A 57 4.42 -12.85 7.91
C VAL A 57 5.50 -13.67 7.18
N CYS A 58 5.60 -14.98 7.38
CA CYS A 58 6.53 -15.81 6.60
C CYS A 58 6.22 -15.75 5.09
N ALA A 59 4.93 -15.82 4.72
CA ALA A 59 4.51 -15.70 3.32
C ALA A 59 4.76 -14.30 2.77
N TYR A 60 4.59 -13.27 3.58
CA TYR A 60 4.97 -11.90 3.24
C TYR A 60 6.47 -11.78 2.94
N MET A 61 7.34 -12.36 3.77
CA MET A 61 8.78 -12.33 3.54
C MET A 61 9.16 -12.95 2.18
N ASN A 62 8.55 -14.11 1.86
CA ASN A 62 8.73 -14.77 0.57
C ASN A 62 8.30 -13.88 -0.61
N GLN A 63 7.07 -13.35 -0.57
CA GLN A 63 6.51 -12.65 -1.70
C GLN A 63 7.07 -11.24 -1.91
N ARG A 64 7.36 -10.51 -0.83
CA ARG A 64 7.85 -9.14 -0.91
C ARG A 64 9.35 -9.07 -1.18
N TYR A 65 10.13 -9.90 -0.49
CA TYR A 65 11.58 -9.84 -0.55
C TYR A 65 12.20 -10.94 -1.41
N GLY A 66 11.38 -11.84 -1.98
CA GLY A 66 11.87 -12.91 -2.84
C GLY A 66 12.64 -13.99 -2.09
N VAL A 67 12.32 -14.23 -0.81
CA VAL A 67 12.95 -15.30 -0.02
C VAL A 67 12.61 -16.65 -0.64
N LYS A 68 13.63 -17.38 -1.09
CA LYS A 68 13.49 -18.76 -1.58
C LYS A 68 14.01 -19.71 -0.50
N PRO A 69 13.15 -20.53 0.13
CA PRO A 69 13.55 -21.42 1.22
C PRO A 69 14.76 -22.29 0.85
N GLY A 70 15.80 -22.24 1.69
CA GLY A 70 17.03 -23.02 1.50
C GLY A 70 17.95 -22.54 0.37
N VAL A 71 17.58 -21.46 -0.33
CA VAL A 71 18.34 -20.96 -1.50
C VAL A 71 18.83 -19.52 -1.27
N THR A 72 17.94 -18.58 -0.97
CA THR A 72 18.31 -17.17 -0.79
C THR A 72 17.30 -16.43 0.07
N TYR A 73 17.77 -15.43 0.83
CA TYR A 73 16.91 -14.47 1.51
C TYR A 73 16.42 -13.33 0.59
N GLY A 74 16.84 -13.31 -0.68
CA GLY A 74 16.50 -12.23 -1.60
C GLY A 74 16.92 -10.87 -1.04
N SER A 75 15.99 -9.91 -0.97
CA SER A 75 16.19 -8.59 -0.38
C SER A 75 15.73 -8.46 1.07
N LEU A 76 15.54 -9.58 1.78
CA LEU A 76 15.06 -9.58 3.16
C LEU A 76 16.06 -8.86 4.07
N PRO A 77 15.64 -7.85 4.85
CA PRO A 77 16.54 -7.16 5.76
C PRO A 77 17.08 -8.10 6.85
N ALA A 78 18.34 -7.91 7.25
CA ALA A 78 19.06 -8.85 8.12
C ALA A 78 18.41 -9.05 9.50
N ASP A 79 17.72 -8.03 10.02
CA ASP A 79 16.99 -8.09 11.29
C ASP A 79 15.77 -9.04 11.26
N TRP A 80 15.37 -9.53 10.08
CA TRP A 80 14.32 -10.53 9.92
C TRP A 80 14.83 -11.97 9.95
N TYR A 81 16.14 -12.22 9.88
CA TYR A 81 16.68 -13.57 9.70
C TYR A 81 16.37 -14.48 10.90
N SER A 82 16.49 -13.96 12.13
CA SER A 82 16.10 -14.70 13.32
C SER A 82 14.61 -15.00 13.35
N SER A 83 13.77 -14.07 12.89
CA SER A 83 12.32 -14.29 12.78
C SER A 83 12.00 -15.39 11.79
N TYR A 84 12.66 -15.40 10.63
CA TYR A 84 12.50 -16.43 9.62
C TYR A 84 12.79 -17.83 10.17
N ALA A 85 13.90 -17.98 10.91
CA ALA A 85 14.27 -19.23 11.53
C ALA A 85 13.31 -19.64 12.66
N ASN A 86 13.06 -18.74 13.61
CA ASN A 86 12.30 -19.04 14.83
C ASN A 86 10.80 -19.28 14.54
N ALA A 87 10.23 -18.59 13.57
CA ALA A 87 8.83 -18.76 13.17
C ALA A 87 8.62 -19.95 12.21
N ASN A 88 9.65 -20.77 11.99
CA ASN A 88 9.58 -21.95 11.11
C ASN A 88 9.15 -21.60 9.67
N CYS A 89 9.58 -20.44 9.17
CA CYS A 89 9.09 -19.91 7.90
C CYS A 89 9.41 -20.82 6.71
N HIS A 90 10.51 -21.57 6.76
CA HIS A 90 10.86 -22.54 5.72
C HIS A 90 9.71 -23.51 5.44
N ASN A 91 9.19 -24.17 6.48
CA ASN A 91 8.13 -25.18 6.33
C ASN A 91 6.78 -24.55 5.98
N ILE A 92 6.49 -23.37 6.52
CA ILE A 92 5.25 -22.63 6.21
C ILE A 92 5.20 -22.25 4.72
N ILE A 93 6.32 -21.76 4.18
CA ILE A 93 6.40 -21.39 2.76
C ILE A 93 6.31 -22.62 1.86
N LEU A 94 6.91 -23.75 2.23
CA LEU A 94 6.77 -25.00 1.46
C LEU A 94 5.30 -25.47 1.41
N GLY A 95 4.54 -25.31 2.49
CA GLY A 95 3.11 -25.64 2.52
C GLY A 95 2.20 -24.62 1.82
N CYS A 96 2.67 -23.38 1.65
CA CYS A 96 1.92 -22.32 0.99
C CYS A 96 2.83 -21.47 0.07
N PRO A 97 3.32 -22.06 -1.04
CA PRO A 97 4.29 -21.39 -1.90
C PRO A 97 3.68 -20.17 -2.59
N ALA A 98 4.53 -19.17 -2.83
CA ALA A 98 4.18 -18.00 -3.63
C ALA A 98 3.83 -18.44 -5.06
N VAL A 99 2.77 -17.85 -5.62
CA VAL A 99 2.35 -18.07 -7.00
C VAL A 99 2.34 -16.72 -7.72
N PRO A 100 2.98 -16.58 -8.89
CA PRO A 100 2.93 -15.34 -9.66
C PRO A 100 1.49 -14.87 -9.90
N GLY A 101 1.20 -13.60 -9.60
CA GLY A 101 -0.15 -13.02 -9.71
C GLY A 101 -1.07 -13.26 -8.51
N TYR A 102 -0.60 -13.91 -7.45
CA TYR A 102 -1.39 -14.21 -6.27
C TYR A 102 -0.67 -13.88 -4.97
N LEU A 103 -1.43 -13.42 -3.98
CA LEU A 103 -1.03 -13.32 -2.57
C LEU A 103 -1.36 -14.65 -1.90
N SER A 104 -0.35 -15.49 -1.68
CA SER A 104 -0.51 -16.73 -0.90
C SER A 104 -0.57 -16.38 0.59
N THR A 105 -1.65 -16.75 1.27
CA THR A 105 -1.82 -16.60 2.72
C THR A 105 -1.98 -17.98 3.37
N PRO A 106 -1.05 -18.38 4.25
CA PRO A 106 -1.14 -19.66 4.95
C PRO A 106 -2.20 -19.61 6.06
N ALA A 107 -2.66 -20.81 6.43
CA ALA A 107 -3.58 -21.05 7.53
C ALA A 107 -4.96 -20.37 7.40
N VAL A 108 -5.36 -20.01 6.18
CA VAL A 108 -6.69 -19.42 5.93
C VAL A 108 -7.37 -20.06 4.73
N ASP A 109 -8.70 -19.96 4.71
CA ASP A 109 -9.54 -20.31 3.57
C ASP A 109 -10.73 -19.34 3.44
N HIS A 110 -11.39 -19.39 2.29
CA HIS A 110 -12.66 -18.75 2.03
C HIS A 110 -13.77 -19.81 1.87
N ASN A 111 -14.84 -19.70 2.65
CA ASN A 111 -16.00 -20.60 2.57
C ASN A 111 -17.23 -19.92 1.96
N PHE A 112 -18.12 -20.73 1.36
CA PHE A 112 -19.48 -20.36 0.91
C PHE A 112 -19.59 -19.58 -0.41
N ASP A 113 -18.53 -19.45 -1.20
CA ASP A 113 -18.52 -18.68 -2.45
C ASP A 113 -17.84 -19.43 -3.63
N ASP A 114 -17.86 -20.76 -3.57
CA ASP A 114 -17.24 -21.64 -4.56
C ASP A 114 -17.82 -21.42 -5.96
N ILE A 115 -16.92 -21.20 -6.93
CA ILE A 115 -17.26 -21.14 -8.34
C ILE A 115 -17.18 -22.56 -8.94
N ALA A 116 -16.03 -23.21 -8.76
CA ALA A 116 -15.76 -24.54 -9.29
C ALA A 116 -14.60 -25.21 -8.54
N ASN A 117 -14.47 -26.53 -8.67
CA ASN A 117 -13.30 -27.27 -8.20
C ASN A 117 -12.49 -27.78 -9.40
N ALA A 118 -11.26 -27.31 -9.53
CA ALA A 118 -10.34 -27.72 -10.59
C ALA A 118 -9.46 -28.93 -10.22
N GLY A 119 -9.64 -29.50 -9.02
CA GLY A 119 -8.99 -30.72 -8.53
C GLY A 119 -7.54 -30.53 -8.04
N SER A 120 -6.92 -29.38 -8.31
CA SER A 120 -5.60 -29.04 -7.78
C SER A 120 -5.39 -27.52 -7.73
N ALA A 121 -4.44 -27.06 -6.91
CA ALA A 121 -4.06 -25.66 -6.86
C ALA A 121 -3.56 -25.11 -8.23
N ALA A 122 -2.81 -25.91 -8.99
CA ALA A 122 -2.28 -25.50 -10.29
C ALA A 122 -3.40 -25.33 -11.33
N ALA A 123 -4.32 -26.29 -11.40
CA ALA A 123 -5.48 -26.20 -12.28
C ALA A 123 -6.43 -25.05 -11.87
N ALA A 124 -6.59 -24.83 -10.56
CA ALA A 124 -7.39 -23.73 -10.04
C ALA A 124 -6.79 -22.37 -10.38
N ALA A 125 -5.46 -22.22 -10.40
CA ALA A 125 -4.81 -20.99 -10.86
C ALA A 125 -5.17 -20.67 -12.31
N THR A 126 -5.10 -21.66 -13.20
CA THR A 126 -5.49 -21.51 -14.61
C THR A 126 -6.97 -21.16 -14.75
N ALA A 127 -7.84 -21.89 -14.06
CA ALA A 127 -9.28 -21.64 -14.06
C ALA A 127 -9.62 -20.23 -13.52
N CYS A 128 -8.94 -19.82 -12.45
CA CYS A 128 -9.14 -18.50 -11.83
C CYS A 128 -8.61 -17.37 -12.71
N ASN A 129 -7.52 -17.57 -13.44
CA ASN A 129 -7.01 -16.59 -14.40
C ASN A 129 -7.97 -16.41 -15.59
N GLY A 130 -8.57 -17.50 -16.07
CA GLY A 130 -9.54 -17.47 -17.17
C GLY A 130 -10.95 -16.97 -16.80
N ASN A 131 -11.22 -16.75 -15.52
CA ASN A 131 -12.53 -16.32 -15.04
C ASN A 131 -12.44 -14.94 -14.36
N SER A 132 -13.11 -13.94 -14.94
CA SER A 132 -13.15 -12.57 -14.41
C SER A 132 -13.85 -12.46 -13.05
N ASN A 133 -14.72 -13.41 -12.72
CA ASN A 133 -15.39 -13.48 -11.42
C ASN A 133 -14.56 -14.21 -10.36
N CYS A 134 -13.43 -14.81 -10.73
CA CYS A 134 -12.57 -15.50 -9.78
C CYS A 134 -11.55 -14.54 -9.14
N TRP A 135 -11.59 -14.50 -7.82
CA TRP A 135 -10.77 -13.61 -6.99
C TRP A 135 -9.80 -14.35 -6.08
N GLY A 136 -9.85 -15.67 -6.08
CA GLY A 136 -8.87 -16.49 -5.39
C GLY A 136 -9.18 -17.97 -5.51
N TYR A 137 -8.30 -18.77 -4.96
CA TYR A 137 -8.48 -20.21 -4.87
C TYR A 137 -7.71 -20.80 -3.70
N ASN A 138 -8.14 -21.94 -3.19
CA ASN A 138 -7.45 -22.65 -2.12
C ASN A 138 -6.57 -23.80 -2.65
N ALA A 139 -5.73 -24.36 -1.78
CA ALA A 139 -4.82 -25.45 -2.14
C ALA A 139 -5.53 -26.73 -2.62
N ALA A 140 -6.80 -26.94 -2.24
CA ALA A 140 -7.61 -28.08 -2.67
C ALA A 140 -8.22 -27.91 -4.07
N GLY A 141 -8.01 -26.75 -4.72
CA GLY A 141 -8.42 -26.51 -6.10
C GLY A 141 -9.78 -25.82 -6.26
N TRP A 142 -10.37 -25.35 -5.17
CA TRP A 142 -11.62 -24.59 -5.21
C TRP A 142 -11.36 -23.13 -5.58
N THR A 143 -11.97 -22.65 -6.66
CA THR A 143 -11.97 -21.24 -7.07
C THR A 143 -13.13 -20.49 -6.41
N LYS A 144 -12.90 -19.22 -6.07
CA LYS A 144 -13.77 -18.41 -5.20
C LYS A 144 -14.12 -17.07 -5.83
N THR A 145 -15.33 -16.57 -5.59
CA THR A 145 -15.78 -15.25 -6.05
C THR A 145 -15.25 -14.07 -5.22
N SER A 146 -14.55 -14.35 -4.11
CA SER A 146 -13.93 -13.36 -3.25
C SER A 146 -12.49 -13.71 -2.93
N GLY A 147 -11.67 -12.67 -2.84
CA GLY A 147 -10.26 -12.75 -2.44
C GLY A 147 -10.05 -12.56 -0.93
N VAL A 148 -11.11 -12.30 -0.17
CA VAL A 148 -11.03 -11.98 1.27
C VAL A 148 -11.14 -13.27 2.09
N PRO A 149 -10.15 -13.65 2.91
CA PRO A 149 -10.27 -14.83 3.76
C PRO A 149 -11.43 -14.72 4.76
N THR A 150 -12.16 -15.82 5.00
CA THR A 150 -13.28 -15.84 5.96
C THR A 150 -13.06 -16.80 7.13
N SER A 151 -12.07 -17.68 7.03
CA SER A 151 -11.78 -18.70 8.04
C SER A 151 -10.29 -18.90 8.27
N GLU A 152 -9.91 -19.18 9.52
CA GLU A 152 -8.58 -19.69 9.87
C GLU A 152 -8.65 -21.23 9.82
N VAL A 153 -7.88 -21.83 8.93
CA VAL A 153 -7.84 -23.28 8.70
C VAL A 153 -6.39 -23.71 8.68
N ALA A 154 -5.93 -24.34 9.76
CA ALA A 154 -4.54 -24.82 9.86
C ALA A 154 -4.21 -25.76 8.68
N GLY A 155 -3.05 -25.53 8.06
CA GLY A 155 -2.62 -26.30 6.87
C GLY A 155 -3.27 -25.88 5.55
N ALA A 156 -4.30 -25.02 5.56
CA ALA A 156 -4.82 -24.43 4.34
C ALA A 156 -3.86 -23.36 3.77
N CYS A 157 -4.02 -23.09 2.48
CA CYS A 157 -3.33 -22.00 1.80
C CYS A 157 -4.29 -21.39 0.80
N PHE A 158 -4.73 -20.17 1.11
CA PHE A 158 -5.57 -19.39 0.23
C PHE A 158 -4.71 -18.49 -0.64
N ARG A 159 -5.02 -18.42 -1.93
CA ARG A 159 -4.34 -17.58 -2.90
C ARG A 159 -5.32 -16.55 -3.38
N THR A 160 -5.22 -15.37 -2.80
CA THR A 160 -5.97 -14.21 -3.25
C THR A 160 -5.36 -13.76 -4.56
N LYS A 161 -6.16 -13.70 -5.62
CA LYS A 161 -5.74 -13.11 -6.89
C LYS A 161 -5.33 -11.69 -6.56
N LEU A 162 -4.06 -11.37 -6.79
CA LEU A 162 -3.68 -9.96 -6.79
C LEU A 162 -4.51 -9.41 -7.94
N SER A 163 -5.45 -8.49 -7.65
CA SER A 163 -6.03 -7.65 -8.69
C SER A 163 -4.84 -7.23 -9.52
N SER A 164 -4.78 -7.66 -10.79
CA SER A 164 -3.57 -7.59 -11.59
C SER A 164 -3.29 -6.11 -11.76
N CYS A 165 -2.61 -5.50 -10.80
CA CYS A 165 -2.07 -4.17 -10.87
C CYS A 165 -0.91 -4.35 -11.81
N PRO A 166 -1.11 -4.15 -13.11
CA PRO A 166 -0.10 -4.46 -14.09
C PRO A 166 1.09 -3.57 -13.78
N SER A 167 2.28 -4.15 -13.76
CA SER A 167 3.50 -3.36 -13.62
C SER A 167 3.59 -2.36 -14.77
N VAL A 168 4.15 -1.18 -14.49
CA VAL A 168 4.45 -0.17 -15.51
C VAL A 168 5.79 0.44 -15.18
N ASP A 169 6.64 0.55 -16.20
CA ASP A 169 8.00 1.07 -16.05
C ASP A 169 8.00 2.48 -15.46
N GLY A 170 8.94 2.75 -14.57
CA GLY A 170 9.04 4.03 -13.87
C GLY A 170 8.09 4.18 -12.66
N PHE A 171 7.32 3.15 -12.28
CA PHE A 171 6.46 3.17 -11.11
C PHE A 171 6.62 1.94 -10.23
N LYS A 172 6.57 2.15 -8.91
CA LYS A 172 6.37 1.09 -7.91
C LYS A 172 4.88 0.92 -7.66
N VAL A 173 4.41 -0.33 -7.66
CA VAL A 173 2.99 -0.66 -7.51
C VAL A 173 2.69 -1.24 -6.11
N TYR A 174 1.54 -0.85 -5.56
CA TYR A 174 0.97 -1.42 -4.34
C TYR A 174 -0.45 -1.91 -4.66
N SER A 175 -0.65 -3.22 -4.53
CA SER A 175 -1.97 -3.84 -4.75
C SER A 175 -2.88 -3.66 -3.54
N ASN A 176 -4.18 -3.52 -3.81
CA ASN A 176 -5.24 -3.29 -2.83
C ASN A 176 -5.02 -2.05 -1.95
N ILE A 177 -4.28 -1.06 -2.47
CA ILE A 177 -4.00 0.20 -1.80
C ILE A 177 -4.61 1.34 -2.60
N VAL A 178 -5.22 2.28 -1.88
CA VAL A 178 -5.71 3.54 -2.40
C VAL A 178 -5.25 4.68 -1.51
N VAL A 179 -4.93 5.83 -2.09
CA VAL A 179 -4.72 7.08 -1.35
C VAL A 179 -5.90 8.01 -1.64
N VAL A 180 -6.65 8.39 -0.61
CA VAL A 180 -7.87 9.21 -0.74
C VAL A 180 -7.52 10.70 -0.77
N GLY A 181 -8.18 11.46 -1.65
CA GLY A 181 -7.91 12.89 -1.86
C GLY A 181 -6.62 13.14 -2.66
N TYR A 182 -6.15 14.40 -2.67
CA TYR A 182 -4.96 14.84 -3.42
C TYR A 182 -5.04 14.63 -4.93
N ASP A 183 -6.26 14.59 -5.47
CA ASP A 183 -6.52 14.38 -6.88
C ASP A 183 -6.08 15.58 -7.70
N ILE A 184 -5.29 15.32 -8.73
CA ILE A 184 -5.06 16.27 -9.81
C ILE A 184 -6.31 16.20 -10.71
N SER A 185 -6.80 17.35 -11.16
CA SER A 185 -8.01 17.58 -11.99
C SER A 185 -8.63 16.35 -12.67
N LEU A 186 -9.98 16.32 -12.67
CA LEU A 186 -10.95 15.24 -13.00
C LEU A 186 -10.79 14.43 -14.29
N THR A 187 -9.71 14.57 -15.08
CA THR A 187 -9.50 13.71 -16.25
C THR A 187 -9.28 12.28 -15.77
N PRO A 188 -10.24 11.36 -15.97
CA PRO A 188 -10.14 10.02 -15.45
C PRO A 188 -8.97 9.31 -16.14
N ILE A 189 -8.27 8.46 -15.39
CA ILE A 189 -7.38 7.48 -16.02
C ILE A 189 -8.18 6.22 -16.33
N THR A 190 -8.00 5.67 -17.53
CA THR A 190 -8.79 4.52 -18.03
C THR A 190 -7.98 3.26 -18.20
N SER A 191 -6.67 3.33 -17.98
CA SER A 191 -5.75 2.20 -17.95
C SER A 191 -4.49 2.56 -17.18
N VAL A 192 -3.62 1.58 -16.98
CA VAL A 192 -2.33 1.77 -16.31
C VAL A 192 -1.40 2.61 -17.19
N GLN A 193 -1.37 2.32 -18.50
CA GLN A 193 -0.56 3.06 -19.46
C GLN A 193 -1.02 4.51 -19.58
N ASP A 194 -2.33 4.74 -19.56
CA ASP A 194 -2.91 6.08 -19.53
C ASP A 194 -2.53 6.84 -18.24
N GLY A 195 -2.66 6.18 -17.08
CA GLY A 195 -2.23 6.75 -15.80
C GLY A 195 -0.73 7.08 -15.75
N ALA A 196 0.11 6.17 -16.22
CA ALA A 196 1.56 6.37 -16.26
C ALA A 196 1.97 7.48 -17.24
N ALA A 197 1.38 7.52 -18.43
CA ALA A 197 1.64 8.56 -19.41
C ALA A 197 1.25 9.94 -18.86
N LYS A 198 0.02 10.07 -18.33
CA LYS A 198 -0.46 11.32 -17.75
C LYS A 198 0.34 11.74 -16.52
N CYS A 199 0.71 10.80 -15.65
CA CYS A 199 1.51 11.11 -14.46
C CYS A 199 2.96 11.48 -14.80
N THR A 200 3.50 10.95 -15.90
CA THR A 200 4.83 11.33 -16.40
C THR A 200 4.79 12.70 -17.05
N SER A 201 3.73 13.05 -17.78
CA SER A 201 3.58 14.35 -18.43
C SER A 201 3.25 15.49 -17.47
N ASP A 202 2.61 15.19 -16.34
CA ASP A 202 2.24 16.20 -15.34
C ASP A 202 3.34 16.33 -14.26
N PRO A 203 4.04 17.49 -14.17
CA PRO A 203 5.10 17.70 -13.18
C PRO A 203 4.58 17.66 -11.72
N SER A 204 3.30 17.91 -11.50
CA SER A 204 2.67 17.86 -10.18
C SER A 204 2.31 16.42 -9.76
N CYS A 205 2.25 15.47 -10.70
CA CYS A 205 1.90 14.10 -10.39
C CYS A 205 3.05 13.32 -9.76
N GLN A 206 2.76 12.69 -8.63
CA GLN A 206 3.70 11.84 -7.88
C GLN A 206 3.24 10.38 -7.85
N SER A 207 1.93 10.15 -7.99
CA SER A 207 1.35 8.81 -8.02
C SER A 207 -0.01 8.80 -8.70
N PHE A 208 -0.61 7.63 -8.86
CA PHE A 208 -2.00 7.51 -9.27
C PHE A 208 -2.68 6.28 -8.67
N ASN A 209 -3.99 6.39 -8.44
CA ASN A 209 -4.86 5.27 -8.08
C ASN A 209 -5.54 4.74 -9.34
N LEU A 210 -5.67 3.43 -9.50
CA LEU A 210 -6.45 2.81 -10.56
C LEU A 210 -7.32 1.68 -10.00
N ASN A 211 -8.62 1.72 -10.25
CA ASN A 211 -9.48 0.56 -10.09
C ASN A 211 -9.40 -0.30 -11.34
N VAL A 212 -8.63 -1.39 -11.27
CA VAL A 212 -8.34 -2.23 -12.45
C VAL A 212 -9.49 -3.16 -12.84
N VAL A 213 -10.54 -3.24 -12.02
CA VAL A 213 -11.72 -4.10 -12.31
C VAL A 213 -13.01 -3.32 -12.52
N ALA A 214 -12.98 -1.99 -12.38
CA ALA A 214 -14.07 -1.16 -12.85
C ALA A 214 -14.20 -1.29 -14.38
N SER A 215 -15.43 -1.21 -14.89
CA SER A 215 -15.73 -1.19 -16.33
C SER A 215 -16.53 0.08 -16.67
N PRO A 216 -15.91 1.08 -17.34
CA PRO A 216 -14.49 1.13 -17.69
C PRO A 216 -13.60 1.28 -16.45
N ALA A 217 -12.32 0.89 -16.57
CA ALA A 217 -11.35 1.12 -15.51
C ALA A 217 -11.30 2.63 -15.21
N SER A 218 -11.18 2.96 -13.93
CA SER A 218 -11.30 4.33 -13.47
C SER A 218 -10.29 4.60 -12.37
N GLY A 219 -9.72 5.80 -12.38
CA GLY A 219 -8.72 6.18 -11.41
C GLY A 219 -8.45 7.67 -11.44
N SER A 220 -7.46 8.09 -10.64
CA SER A 220 -7.11 9.49 -10.47
C SER A 220 -5.62 9.65 -10.24
N LEU A 221 -5.04 10.67 -10.88
CA LEU A 221 -3.67 11.12 -10.62
C LEU A 221 -3.61 11.85 -9.28
N LYS A 222 -2.44 11.81 -8.63
CA LYS A 222 -2.25 12.34 -7.29
C LYS A 222 -1.02 13.22 -7.19
N THR A 223 -1.11 14.28 -6.39
CA THR A 223 0.03 15.17 -6.11
C THR A 223 1.02 14.63 -5.07
N ILE A 224 0.77 13.45 -4.51
CA ILE A 224 1.54 12.91 -3.37
C ILE A 224 2.10 11.52 -3.67
N GLY A 225 3.21 11.18 -3.03
CA GLY A 225 3.80 9.85 -3.07
C GLY A 225 3.11 8.86 -2.11
N TYR A 226 3.71 7.67 -1.99
CA TYR A 226 3.27 6.68 -1.02
C TYR A 226 3.53 7.17 0.41
N SER A 227 2.50 7.13 1.25
CA SER A 227 2.60 7.30 2.69
C SER A 227 1.71 6.28 3.38
N ALA A 228 2.28 5.48 4.29
CA ALA A 228 1.51 4.52 5.06
C ALA A 228 0.42 5.19 5.93
N ALA A 229 0.60 6.45 6.33
CA ALA A 229 -0.40 7.20 7.09
C ALA A 229 -1.61 7.64 6.25
N LEU A 230 -1.48 7.67 4.91
CA LEU A 230 -2.54 8.07 3.98
C LEU A 230 -3.08 6.89 3.16
N ALA A 231 -2.36 5.77 3.15
CA ALA A 231 -2.75 4.55 2.45
C ALA A 231 -3.95 3.89 3.16
N THR A 232 -5.02 3.71 2.40
CA THR A 232 -6.20 2.95 2.81
C THR A 232 -6.22 1.64 2.03
N THR A 233 -6.60 0.55 2.69
CA THR A 233 -6.84 -0.72 2.00
C THR A 233 -8.15 -0.62 1.23
N SER A 234 -8.09 -0.89 -0.07
CA SER A 234 -9.29 -0.99 -0.91
C SER A 234 -9.10 -2.13 -1.88
N ALA A 235 -9.97 -3.12 -1.80
CA ALA A 235 -9.99 -4.22 -2.76
C ALA A 235 -10.04 -3.65 -4.19
N ASN A 236 -9.25 -4.24 -5.07
CA ASN A 236 -9.23 -3.95 -6.51
C ASN A 236 -8.65 -2.60 -6.92
N MET A 237 -8.13 -1.84 -5.95
CA MET A 237 -7.38 -0.62 -6.20
C MET A 237 -5.88 -0.91 -6.32
N CYS A 238 -5.26 -0.23 -7.27
CA CYS A 238 -3.84 -0.28 -7.53
C CYS A 238 -3.27 1.13 -7.35
N PHE A 239 -2.27 1.26 -6.48
CA PHE A 239 -1.57 2.51 -6.26
C PHE A 239 -0.18 2.45 -6.90
N TYR A 240 0.10 3.41 -7.79
CA TYR A 240 1.33 3.49 -8.56
C TYR A 240 2.08 4.75 -8.18
N VAL A 241 3.31 4.64 -7.70
CA VAL A 241 4.11 5.80 -7.25
C VAL A 241 5.44 5.86 -7.99
N LYS A 242 5.91 7.07 -8.30
CA LYS A 242 7.27 7.27 -8.83
C LYS A 242 8.32 6.84 -7.78
N PRO A 243 9.46 6.26 -8.19
CA PRO A 243 10.49 5.72 -7.29
C PRO A 243 11.12 6.76 -6.34
N ASP A 244 11.13 8.04 -6.70
CA ASP A 244 11.78 9.11 -5.92
C ASP A 244 10.90 9.72 -4.81
N CYS A 245 9.67 9.21 -4.61
CA CYS A 245 8.67 9.86 -3.75
C CYS A 245 8.52 9.21 -2.36
N VAL A 246 9.48 8.41 -1.91
CA VAL A 246 9.39 7.66 -0.65
C VAL A 246 10.06 8.42 0.51
N LYS A 247 9.49 9.55 0.97
CA LYS A 247 9.79 10.13 2.31
C LYS A 247 8.73 11.15 2.77
N PRO A 248 8.43 11.26 4.09
CA PRO A 248 7.24 11.98 4.58
C PRO A 248 7.40 13.49 4.82
N SER A 249 8.44 14.18 4.32
CA SER A 249 8.63 15.60 4.69
C SER A 249 9.28 16.52 3.65
N GLY A 250 9.26 16.21 2.35
CA GLY A 250 9.83 17.20 1.41
C GLY A 250 9.97 16.87 -0.08
N CYS A 251 9.22 15.93 -0.66
CA CYS A 251 9.35 15.62 -2.09
C CYS A 251 8.69 16.66 -3.04
N CYS A 252 8.55 17.91 -2.60
CA CYS A 252 8.23 19.05 -3.46
C CYS A 252 9.31 20.12 -3.32
N ALA A 253 10.47 19.89 -3.93
CA ALA A 253 11.45 20.93 -4.20
C ALA A 253 11.90 20.85 -5.66
N SER A 254 10.94 20.97 -6.56
CA SER A 254 11.18 21.37 -7.96
C SER A 254 9.85 21.73 -8.62
N VAL A 255 9.13 22.70 -8.05
CA VAL A 255 8.30 23.56 -8.89
C VAL A 255 9.27 24.50 -9.57
N THR A 256 9.80 24.10 -10.72
CA THR A 256 10.40 25.08 -11.63
C THR A 256 9.25 26.03 -11.97
N ALA A 257 9.30 27.24 -11.43
CA ALA A 257 8.35 28.28 -11.77
C ALA A 257 8.40 28.45 -13.29
N VAL A 258 7.38 27.95 -14.00
CA VAL A 258 7.15 28.32 -15.38
C VAL A 258 6.71 29.78 -15.31
N ALA A 259 7.67 30.67 -15.53
CA ALA A 259 7.40 32.08 -15.70
C ALA A 259 6.47 32.20 -16.92
N PHE A 260 5.22 32.58 -16.67
CA PHE A 260 4.39 33.14 -17.73
C PHE A 260 5.11 34.37 -18.27
N ALA A 261 5.53 34.31 -19.53
CA ALA A 261 6.01 35.47 -20.25
C ALA A 261 4.83 36.44 -20.42
N ALA A 262 4.65 37.34 -19.46
CA ALA A 262 3.90 38.56 -19.68
C ALA A 262 4.78 39.49 -20.52
N THR A 263 4.46 39.61 -21.80
CA THR A 263 4.93 40.70 -22.64
C THR A 263 4.35 42.01 -22.09
N ALA A 264 5.15 42.74 -21.32
CA ALA A 264 4.92 44.16 -21.06
C ALA A 264 6.26 44.90 -21.01
N SER A 265 6.34 45.91 -21.88
CA SER A 265 7.46 46.82 -22.09
C SER A 265 7.76 47.71 -20.88
N ALA A 266 9.03 48.13 -20.79
CA ALA A 266 9.61 49.25 -20.02
C ALA A 266 10.12 48.98 -18.59
N GLN A 267 11.42 48.69 -18.51
CA GLN A 267 12.51 49.24 -17.66
C GLN A 267 12.17 50.29 -16.56
N PRO A 268 13.11 50.57 -15.61
CA PRO A 268 13.75 49.67 -14.63
C PRO A 268 13.67 50.30 -13.20
N TYR A 269 13.97 49.57 -12.13
CA TYR A 269 14.79 50.05 -11.00
C TYR A 269 15.07 48.87 -10.06
N ALA A 270 16.34 48.79 -9.66
CA ALA A 270 16.97 47.75 -8.88
C ALA A 270 16.43 47.63 -7.44
N ALA A 271 16.38 46.40 -6.92
CA ALA A 271 17.24 46.00 -5.80
C ALA A 271 17.07 44.50 -5.52
N LEU A 272 18.15 43.76 -5.76
CA LEU A 272 18.33 42.38 -5.37
C LEU A 272 18.59 42.32 -3.86
N THR A 273 17.79 41.59 -3.08
CA THR A 273 18.20 41.13 -1.75
C THR A 273 17.90 39.64 -1.62
N THR A 274 18.97 38.85 -1.67
CA THR A 274 19.05 37.47 -1.24
C THR A 274 19.36 37.44 0.25
N ALA A 275 18.64 36.60 1.02
CA ALA A 275 19.16 35.73 2.10
C ALA A 275 17.98 35.20 2.94
N THR A 276 17.67 33.90 2.86
CA THR A 276 18.12 32.78 3.72
C THR A 276 17.02 32.35 4.68
N ALA A 277 16.44 31.17 4.43
CA ALA A 277 15.56 30.49 5.35
C ALA A 277 16.39 29.73 6.40
N SER A 278 16.27 30.10 7.68
CA SER A 278 16.71 29.26 8.80
C SER A 278 15.55 28.41 9.30
N ALA A 279 15.82 27.12 9.51
CA ALA A 279 14.87 26.16 10.06
C ALA A 279 14.66 26.31 11.58
N GLN A 280 13.54 25.74 12.06
CA GLN A 280 13.14 25.38 13.45
C GLN A 280 12.03 26.28 14.08
N PRO A 281 11.22 25.79 15.06
CA PRO A 281 9.89 25.23 14.79
C PRO A 281 8.76 25.91 15.61
N TYR A 282 7.50 25.63 15.23
CA TYR A 282 6.24 25.81 15.95
C TYR A 282 6.16 26.84 17.10
N ALA A 283 5.50 27.98 16.85
CA ALA A 283 4.64 28.64 17.85
C ALA A 283 3.57 29.53 17.22
N ALA A 284 2.32 29.27 17.63
CA ALA A 284 1.14 30.13 17.71
C ALA A 284 0.81 31.15 16.59
N LEU A 285 -0.35 30.91 15.97
CA LEU A 285 -1.17 31.89 15.27
C LEU A 285 -1.37 33.15 16.15
N THR A 286 -0.91 34.30 15.70
CA THR A 286 -1.40 35.60 16.17
C THR A 286 -1.60 36.54 14.98
N THR A 287 -2.79 37.10 14.93
CA THR A 287 -3.29 38.04 13.93
C THR A 287 -2.46 39.32 13.98
N ALA A 288 -1.85 39.72 12.85
CA ALA A 288 -1.21 41.02 12.72
C ALA A 288 -2.04 41.93 11.81
N THR A 289 -2.66 42.94 12.41
CA THR A 289 -3.37 44.03 11.74
C THR A 289 -2.34 44.98 11.13
N VAL A 290 -2.41 45.22 9.82
CA VAL A 290 -1.56 46.21 9.14
C VAL A 290 -2.21 47.58 9.27
N THR A 291 -1.55 48.52 9.95
CA THR A 291 -1.87 49.95 9.91
C THR A 291 -0.88 50.64 9.00
N THR A 292 -1.36 51.21 7.89
CA THR A 292 -0.54 52.07 7.02
C THR A 292 -0.51 53.48 7.58
N VAL A 293 0.69 54.04 7.76
CA VAL A 293 0.89 55.47 8.00
C VAL A 293 1.53 56.05 6.74
N ALA A 294 0.82 56.95 6.08
CA ALA A 294 1.33 57.70 4.93
C ALA A 294 2.30 58.78 5.43
N ALA A 295 3.51 58.80 4.90
CA ALA A 295 4.43 59.94 5.04
C ALA A 295 4.28 60.85 3.83
N SER A 296 3.73 62.05 4.05
CA SER A 296 3.81 63.19 3.15
C SER A 296 5.15 63.90 3.34
N SER A 297 5.82 64.21 2.23
CA SER A 297 6.98 65.11 2.19
C SER A 297 6.61 66.39 1.43
N PRO A 298 7.26 67.52 1.74
CA PRO A 298 6.87 68.88 1.33
C PRO A 298 7.02 69.18 -0.17
#